data_AF-A0A391NE97-F1
#
_entry.id   AF-A0A391NE97-F1
#
_cell.length_a   1.000
_cell.length_b   1.000
_cell.length_c   1.000
_cell.angle_alpha   90.00
_cell.angle_beta   90.00
_cell.angle_gamma   90.00
#
_symmetry.space_group_name_H-M   'P 1'
#
loop_
_entity.id
_entity.type
_entity.pdbx_description
1 polymer ?
#
loop_
_entity_poly.entity_id
_entity_poly.type
_entity_poly.pdbx_seq_one_letter_code
_entity_poly.pdbx_strand_id
1 'polypeptide(L)'
;MRRKGFVYIWHWLAGKSSKAGLEKHELAAGILAVINGHLGDHGLSLRQGTIVDATLINAPSSTKNKDGKRDPEMHQTKKGQQYYFGMKAHIGVDDESGLVHSVVGTAANVADVTQVDQLLHGAETYVSGDAGYTGAAKRPEHAERDVVWSIAARPSSYKHHGKDSVLYRVKRKVEYAKAQLRAKVEHPFQVIKVRFNHRKVRYRGLEKNTAQLFSLFGLANLVLAKRYLQRTAG
;
A
#
# COMPACT_ATOMS: atom_id res chain seq x y z
N MET A 1 -15.04 -54.45 -13.42
CA MET A 1 -13.62 -54.27 -13.05
C MET A 1 -13.27 -52.79 -13.19
N ARG A 2 -13.40 -51.99 -12.13
CA ARG A 2 -12.30 -51.29 -11.41
C ARG A 2 -11.12 -50.90 -12.34
N ARG A 3 -10.92 -49.62 -12.68
CA ARG A 3 -10.54 -48.42 -11.87
C ARG A 3 -9.03 -48.28 -11.65
N LYS A 4 -8.59 -47.02 -11.82
CA LYS A 4 -7.51 -46.31 -11.10
C LYS A 4 -6.10 -46.46 -11.66
N GLY A 5 -5.67 -45.44 -12.41
CA GLY A 5 -4.25 -45.20 -12.68
C GLY A 5 -3.91 -43.72 -12.83
N PHE A 6 -4.77 -42.92 -13.46
CA PHE A 6 -4.36 -41.58 -13.93
C PHE A 6 -4.95 -40.36 -13.18
N VAL A 7 -5.86 -40.57 -12.23
CA VAL A 7 -6.53 -39.46 -11.50
C VAL A 7 -5.88 -39.14 -10.14
N TYR A 8 -4.90 -39.93 -9.68
CA TYR A 8 -4.37 -39.79 -8.32
C TYR A 8 -3.15 -38.87 -8.15
N ILE A 9 -2.51 -38.40 -9.22
CA ILE A 9 -1.32 -37.52 -9.08
C ILE A 9 -1.71 -36.04 -9.02
N TRP A 10 -2.74 -35.61 -9.76
CA TRP A 10 -3.20 -34.21 -9.72
C TRP A 10 -4.02 -33.85 -8.48
N HIS A 11 -4.65 -34.83 -7.82
CA HIS A 11 -5.43 -34.58 -6.60
C HIS A 11 -4.61 -34.61 -5.31
N TRP A 12 -3.33 -35.01 -5.37
CA TRP A 12 -2.46 -35.10 -4.19
C TRP A 12 -1.53 -33.87 -4.03
N LEU A 13 -1.17 -33.19 -5.12
CA LEU A 13 -0.35 -31.96 -5.06
C LEU A 13 -1.15 -30.66 -4.90
N ALA A 14 -2.49 -30.70 -5.01
CA ALA A 14 -3.35 -29.51 -4.92
C ALA A 14 -4.08 -29.33 -3.58
N GLY A 15 -3.90 -30.25 -2.62
CA GLY A 15 -4.68 -30.28 -1.39
C GLY A 15 -3.83 -30.46 -0.14
N LYS A 16 -3.65 -29.36 0.62
CA LYS A 16 -3.04 -29.30 1.97
C LYS A 16 -1.50 -29.35 2.01
N SER A 17 -0.84 -28.23 1.73
CA SER A 17 0.34 -27.76 2.52
C SER A 17 1.07 -26.51 1.97
N SER A 18 0.71 -25.96 0.81
CA SER A 18 1.44 -24.79 0.27
C SER A 18 1.04 -23.44 0.90
N LYS A 19 -0.10 -23.37 1.62
CA LYS A 19 -0.64 -22.09 2.12
C LYS A 19 -0.12 -21.68 3.50
N ALA A 20 0.20 -22.64 4.37
CA ALA A 20 0.70 -22.36 5.72
C ALA A 20 2.22 -22.11 5.78
N GLY A 21 2.97 -22.50 4.73
CA GLY A 21 4.44 -22.38 4.71
C GLY A 21 4.94 -20.97 4.42
N LEU A 22 4.23 -20.20 3.59
CA LEU A 22 4.59 -18.80 3.28
C LEU A 22 4.46 -17.88 4.51
N GLU A 23 3.52 -18.21 5.38
CA GLU A 23 3.15 -17.45 6.57
C GLU A 23 4.17 -17.67 7.70
N LYS A 24 4.59 -18.91 7.93
CA LYS A 24 5.49 -19.30 9.03
C LYS A 24 6.95 -18.82 8.90
N HIS A 25 7.33 -18.31 7.72
CA HIS A 25 8.71 -17.97 7.39
C HIS A 25 8.88 -16.54 6.86
N GLU A 26 7.89 -15.65 7.03
CA GLU A 26 7.90 -14.28 6.50
C GLU A 26 8.17 -14.20 4.98
N LEU A 27 7.98 -15.29 4.25
CA LEU A 27 8.40 -15.42 2.86
C LEU A 27 7.69 -14.42 1.95
N ALA A 28 6.46 -14.03 2.30
CA ALA A 28 5.73 -13.00 1.56
C ALA A 28 6.41 -11.62 1.67
N ALA A 29 6.79 -11.19 2.88
CA ALA A 29 7.57 -9.97 3.07
C ALA A 29 8.96 -10.11 2.43
N GLY A 30 9.56 -11.30 2.51
CA GLY A 30 10.81 -11.66 1.85
C GLY A 30 10.77 -11.48 0.33
N ILE A 31 9.66 -11.77 -0.35
CA ILE A 31 9.52 -11.53 -1.80
C ILE A 31 9.67 -10.05 -2.12
N LEU A 32 8.97 -9.17 -1.39
CA LEU A 32 9.09 -7.73 -1.61
C LEU A 32 10.51 -7.26 -1.30
N ALA A 33 11.11 -7.73 -0.20
CA ALA A 33 12.47 -7.38 0.19
C ALA A 33 13.50 -7.80 -0.87
N VAL A 34 13.42 -9.03 -1.39
CA VAL A 34 14.33 -9.54 -2.44
C VAL A 34 14.18 -8.74 -3.73
N ILE A 35 12.94 -8.46 -4.16
CA ILE A 35 12.70 -7.64 -5.35
C ILE A 35 13.27 -6.24 -5.15
N ASN A 36 13.03 -5.62 -4.01
CA ASN A 36 13.51 -4.27 -3.73
C ASN A 36 15.04 -4.23 -3.62
N GLY A 37 15.68 -5.25 -3.05
CA GLY A 37 17.13 -5.40 -3.05
C GLY A 37 17.69 -5.46 -4.48
N HIS A 38 17.14 -6.34 -5.32
CA HIS A 38 17.55 -6.46 -6.71
C HIS A 38 17.36 -5.17 -7.52
N LEU A 39 16.24 -4.46 -7.32
CA LEU A 39 15.99 -3.17 -7.96
C LEU A 39 16.93 -2.08 -7.41
N GLY A 40 17.26 -2.15 -6.12
CA GLY A 40 18.24 -1.29 -5.48
C GLY A 40 19.64 -1.42 -6.08
N ASP A 41 20.08 -2.65 -6.33
CA ASP A 41 21.36 -2.93 -7.01
C ASP A 41 21.43 -2.32 -8.43
N HIS A 42 20.28 -2.08 -9.06
CA HIS A 42 20.16 -1.43 -10.37
C HIS A 42 19.96 0.10 -10.27
N GLY A 43 20.21 0.70 -9.10
CA GLY A 43 20.09 2.14 -8.87
C GLY A 43 18.66 2.65 -8.72
N LEU A 44 17.67 1.76 -8.60
CA LEU A 44 16.27 2.08 -8.29
C LEU A 44 15.99 1.94 -6.79
N SER A 45 17.02 2.25 -5.98
CA SER A 45 17.01 2.09 -4.53
C SER A 45 16.19 3.16 -3.83
N LEU A 46 15.83 2.86 -2.58
CA LEU A 46 15.29 3.78 -1.60
C LEU A 46 16.15 5.03 -1.44
N ARG A 47 15.61 6.18 -1.83
CA ARG A 47 16.16 7.50 -1.57
C ARG A 47 15.56 8.05 -0.28
N GLN A 48 16.01 9.24 0.09
CA GLN A 48 15.62 9.89 1.34
C GLN A 48 14.18 10.45 1.33
N GLY A 49 13.45 10.35 0.21
CA GLY A 49 12.06 10.80 0.12
C GLY A 49 11.06 9.63 0.12
N THR A 50 10.08 9.68 1.03
CA THR A 50 8.98 8.70 1.10
C THR A 50 7.62 9.37 0.92
N ILE A 51 6.76 8.80 0.07
CA ILE A 51 5.34 9.13 -0.05
C ILE A 51 4.53 8.04 0.66
N VAL A 52 3.73 8.43 1.65
CA VAL A 52 2.79 7.53 2.32
C VAL A 52 1.38 7.69 1.76
N ASP A 53 0.73 6.58 1.42
CA ASP A 53 -0.69 6.58 1.05
C ASP A 53 -1.36 5.24 1.38
N ALA A 54 -2.69 5.26 1.42
CA ALA A 54 -3.49 4.09 1.73
C ALA A 54 -4.63 3.89 0.72
N THR A 55 -4.86 2.63 0.37
CA THR A 55 -5.98 2.26 -0.48
C THR A 55 -6.94 1.28 0.21
N LEU A 56 -8.24 1.52 0.06
CA LEU A 56 -9.28 0.58 0.50
C LEU A 56 -9.38 -0.62 -0.45
N ILE A 57 -9.53 -1.81 0.14
CA ILE A 57 -9.78 -3.08 -0.55
C ILE A 57 -11.01 -3.73 0.09
N ASN A 58 -12.02 -4.01 -0.74
CA ASN A 58 -13.31 -4.49 -0.26
C ASN A 58 -13.24 -5.95 0.19
N ALA A 59 -13.94 -6.25 1.27
CA ALA A 59 -14.27 -7.61 1.69
C ALA A 59 -15.73 -7.96 1.36
N PRO A 60 -16.04 -9.25 1.14
CA PRO A 60 -17.42 -9.70 1.09
C PRO A 60 -18.15 -9.35 2.39
N SER A 61 -19.18 -8.50 2.30
CA SER A 61 -20.04 -8.13 3.44
C SER A 61 -21.20 -9.12 3.66
N SER A 62 -21.32 -10.12 2.79
CA SER A 62 -22.36 -11.15 2.88
C SER A 62 -22.16 -12.06 4.09
N THR A 63 -23.23 -12.26 4.84
CA THR A 63 -23.33 -13.25 5.93
C THR A 63 -23.88 -14.59 5.45
N LYS A 64 -24.18 -14.75 4.14
CA LYS A 64 -24.68 -15.99 3.55
C LYS A 64 -23.57 -17.05 3.44
N ASN A 65 -23.10 -17.53 4.57
CA ASN A 65 -22.19 -18.66 4.73
C ASN A 65 -22.69 -19.56 5.87
N LYS A 66 -22.08 -20.74 6.06
CA LYS A 66 -22.51 -21.72 7.07
C LYS A 66 -22.57 -21.14 8.48
N ASP A 67 -21.69 -20.19 8.80
CA ASP A 67 -21.57 -19.60 10.14
C ASP A 67 -22.43 -18.34 10.31
N GLY A 68 -23.11 -17.86 9.26
CA GLY A 68 -23.93 -16.65 9.31
C GLY A 68 -23.16 -15.35 9.58
N LYS A 69 -21.82 -15.35 9.50
CA LYS A 69 -20.95 -14.27 10.01
C LYS A 69 -20.05 -13.68 8.94
N ARG A 70 -19.86 -12.36 8.99
CA ARG A 70 -18.82 -11.67 8.22
C ARG A 70 -17.43 -12.08 8.71
N ASP A 71 -16.40 -11.71 7.95
CA ASP A 71 -15.03 -11.80 8.44
C ASP A 71 -14.86 -10.88 9.67
N PRO A 72 -14.50 -11.42 10.85
CA PRO A 72 -14.41 -10.64 12.08
C PRO A 72 -13.24 -9.64 12.08
N GLU A 73 -12.22 -9.83 11.25
CA GLU A 73 -11.06 -8.93 11.17
C GLU A 73 -11.25 -7.80 10.15
N MET A 74 -12.34 -7.85 9.37
CA MET A 74 -12.70 -6.81 8.42
C MET A 74 -13.66 -5.83 9.09
N HIS A 75 -13.43 -4.53 8.91
CA HIS A 75 -14.24 -3.49 9.52
C HIS A 75 -14.74 -2.48 8.50
N GLN A 76 -15.78 -1.73 8.88
CA GLN A 76 -16.36 -0.70 8.04
C GLN A 76 -15.68 0.65 8.25
N THR A 77 -15.61 1.44 7.18
CA THR A 77 -15.19 2.84 7.24
C THR A 77 -16.01 3.67 6.27
N LYS A 78 -16.04 4.98 6.49
CA LYS A 78 -16.75 5.94 5.62
C LYS A 78 -15.72 6.79 4.89
N LYS A 79 -15.77 6.79 3.55
CA LYS A 79 -14.99 7.71 2.69
C LYS A 79 -15.95 8.57 1.90
N GLY A 80 -15.95 9.88 2.16
CA GLY A 80 -16.96 10.78 1.61
C GLY A 80 -18.36 10.38 2.10
N GLN A 81 -19.29 10.16 1.18
CA GLN A 81 -20.64 9.65 1.50
C GLN A 81 -20.80 8.14 1.35
N GLN A 82 -19.73 7.41 1.03
CA GLN A 82 -19.78 5.97 0.78
C GLN A 82 -19.18 5.18 1.94
N TYR A 83 -19.82 4.05 2.26
CA TYR A 83 -19.35 3.09 3.24
C TYR A 83 -18.62 1.94 2.55
N TYR A 84 -17.51 1.51 3.15
CA TYR A 84 -16.66 0.44 2.68
C TYR A 84 -16.48 -0.57 3.81
N PHE A 85 -16.56 -1.85 3.50
CA PHE A 85 -16.27 -2.94 4.44
C PHE A 85 -15.07 -3.72 3.92
N GLY A 86 -14.02 -3.87 4.74
CA GLY A 86 -12.81 -4.59 4.34
C GLY A 86 -11.56 -4.11 5.07
N MET A 87 -10.49 -3.95 4.30
CA MET A 87 -9.17 -3.59 4.79
C MET A 87 -8.58 -2.39 4.03
N LYS A 88 -7.48 -1.85 4.56
CA LYS A 88 -6.59 -0.90 3.90
C LYS A 88 -5.26 -1.57 3.60
N ALA A 89 -4.68 -1.23 2.47
CA ALA A 89 -3.28 -1.43 2.17
C ALA A 89 -2.59 -0.06 2.24
N HIS A 90 -1.74 0.13 3.25
CA HIS A 90 -0.91 1.30 3.42
C HIS A 90 0.45 1.00 2.80
N ILE A 91 1.02 1.97 2.09
CA ILE A 91 2.32 1.82 1.43
C ILE A 91 3.20 3.04 1.65
N GLY A 92 4.50 2.80 1.84
CA GLY A 92 5.55 3.78 1.63
C GLY A 92 6.14 3.58 0.24
N VAL A 93 6.25 4.67 -0.50
CA VAL A 93 6.73 4.68 -1.88
C VAL A 93 7.89 5.64 -1.99
N ASP A 94 8.96 5.20 -2.63
CA ASP A 94 10.12 6.04 -2.92
C ASP A 94 9.70 7.20 -3.84
N ASP A 95 10.00 8.42 -3.43
CA ASP A 95 9.48 9.62 -4.06
C ASP A 95 10.12 9.92 -5.42
N GLU A 96 11.27 9.34 -5.74
CA GLU A 96 11.96 9.47 -7.01
C GLU A 96 11.44 8.44 -8.01
N SER A 97 11.60 7.15 -7.69
CA SER A 97 11.30 6.01 -8.55
C SER A 97 9.80 5.66 -8.62
N GLY A 98 9.03 5.98 -7.58
CA GLY A 98 7.63 5.57 -7.44
C GLY A 98 7.45 4.09 -7.08
N LEU A 99 8.49 3.42 -6.59
CA LEU A 99 8.46 2.01 -6.20
C LEU A 99 8.10 1.83 -4.72
N VAL A 100 7.33 0.78 -4.43
CA VAL A 100 6.85 0.48 -3.08
C VAL A 100 7.95 -0.17 -2.25
N HIS A 101 8.24 0.39 -1.08
CA HIS A 101 9.26 -0.16 -0.20
C HIS A 101 8.71 -0.80 1.07
N SER A 102 7.58 -0.29 1.55
CA SER A 102 6.92 -0.77 2.76
C SER A 102 5.43 -0.99 2.47
N VAL A 103 4.85 -2.00 3.10
CA VAL A 103 3.43 -2.34 2.98
C VAL A 103 2.91 -2.75 4.35
N VAL A 104 1.78 -2.19 4.75
CA VAL A 104 1.05 -2.57 5.96
C VAL A 104 -0.41 -2.84 5.61
N GLY A 105 -0.95 -3.97 6.06
CA GLY A 105 -2.35 -4.32 5.92
C GLY A 105 -3.09 -4.15 7.24
N THR A 106 -4.19 -3.38 7.24
CA THR A 106 -5.01 -3.17 8.44
C THR A 106 -6.49 -3.26 8.13
N ALA A 107 -7.34 -3.43 9.15
CA ALA A 107 -8.77 -3.20 8.99
C ALA A 107 -9.07 -1.78 8.47
N ALA A 108 -10.18 -1.62 7.75
CA ALA A 108 -10.47 -0.35 7.06
C ALA A 108 -10.77 0.84 7.98
N ASN A 109 -11.11 0.60 9.24
CA ASN A 109 -11.37 1.64 10.26
C ASN A 109 -10.09 2.20 10.89
N VAL A 110 -8.93 1.56 10.71
CA VAL A 110 -7.66 2.04 11.25
C VAL A 110 -7.28 3.37 10.58
N ALA A 111 -6.84 4.34 11.38
CA ALA A 111 -6.45 5.66 10.92
C ALA A 111 -5.08 5.61 10.21
N ASP A 112 -4.98 6.23 9.03
CA ASP A 112 -3.78 6.13 8.19
C ASP A 112 -2.54 6.73 8.89
N VAL A 113 -2.74 7.82 9.62
CA VAL A 113 -1.68 8.50 10.40
C VAL A 113 -1.00 7.62 11.44
N THR A 114 -1.64 6.54 11.92
CA THR A 114 -1.04 5.64 12.93
C THR A 114 -0.11 4.60 12.33
N GLN A 115 -0.09 4.47 11.00
CA GLN A 115 0.72 3.47 10.30
C GLN A 115 2.02 4.05 9.75
N VAL A 116 2.20 5.37 9.80
CA VAL A 116 3.34 6.07 9.17
C VAL A 116 4.68 5.48 9.60
N ASP A 117 4.89 5.20 10.88
CA ASP A 117 6.15 4.63 11.40
C ASP A 117 6.58 3.34 10.69
N GLN A 118 5.62 2.45 10.45
CA GLN A 118 5.85 1.18 9.76
C GLN A 118 6.04 1.35 8.25
N LEU A 119 5.69 2.52 7.71
CA LEU A 119 5.86 2.83 6.29
C LEU A 119 7.19 3.52 5.99
N LEU A 120 7.96 3.91 7.00
CA LEU A 120 9.25 4.56 6.85
C LEU A 120 10.39 3.55 6.99
N HIS A 121 11.47 3.74 6.24
CA HIS A 121 12.66 2.90 6.28
C HIS A 121 13.75 3.43 7.23
N GLY A 122 13.59 4.66 7.74
CA GLY A 122 14.44 5.25 8.78
C GLY A 122 15.52 6.20 8.26
N ALA A 123 15.80 6.20 6.96
CA ALA A 123 16.76 7.11 6.32
C ALA A 123 16.08 8.27 5.57
N GLU A 124 14.78 8.49 5.80
CA GLU A 124 14.09 9.62 5.19
C GLU A 124 14.64 10.97 5.66
N THR A 125 14.73 11.92 4.75
CA THR A 125 14.84 13.37 5.03
C THR A 125 13.55 14.10 4.67
N TYR A 126 12.66 13.46 3.91
CA TYR A 126 11.39 14.02 3.47
C TYR A 126 10.27 12.98 3.45
N VAL A 127 9.13 13.32 4.03
CA VAL A 127 7.93 12.47 4.01
C VAL A 127 6.72 13.26 3.52
N SER A 128 6.03 12.75 2.50
CA SER A 128 4.80 13.35 1.98
C SER A 128 3.59 12.43 2.15
N GLY A 129 2.43 13.03 2.41
CA GLY A 129 1.17 12.30 2.55
C GLY A 129 -0.04 13.20 2.28
N ASP A 130 -1.20 12.59 2.12
CA ASP A 130 -2.46 13.34 1.97
C ASP A 130 -2.96 13.91 3.30
N ALA A 131 -4.10 14.61 3.28
CA ALA A 131 -4.66 15.21 4.48
C ALA A 131 -5.10 14.20 5.56
N GLY A 132 -5.19 12.90 5.25
CA GLY A 132 -5.41 11.81 6.20
C GLY A 132 -4.24 11.58 7.15
N TYR A 133 -3.05 12.04 6.78
CA TYR A 133 -1.82 11.96 7.59
C TYR A 133 -1.55 13.23 8.40
N THR A 134 -2.54 14.14 8.50
CA THR A 134 -2.41 15.35 9.32
C THR A 134 -2.09 14.98 10.76
N GLY A 135 -1.00 15.55 11.29
CA GLY A 135 -0.54 15.31 12.65
C GLY A 135 0.52 14.22 12.79
N ALA A 136 0.95 13.55 11.71
CA ALA A 136 2.03 12.55 11.73
C ALA A 136 3.26 13.07 12.49
N ALA A 137 3.80 14.23 12.09
CA ALA A 137 4.97 14.85 12.72
C ALA A 137 4.89 15.07 14.25
N LYS A 138 3.69 15.08 14.83
CA LYS A 138 3.47 15.33 16.26
C LYS A 138 3.37 14.06 17.10
N ARG A 139 3.38 12.89 16.46
CA ARG A 139 3.23 11.61 17.13
C ARG A 139 4.55 11.22 17.83
N PRO A 140 4.50 10.58 19.01
CA PRO A 140 5.70 10.28 19.80
C PRO A 140 6.72 9.42 19.06
N GLU A 141 6.26 8.49 18.22
CA GLU A 141 7.11 7.67 17.34
C GLU A 141 7.95 8.47 16.32
N HIS A 142 7.70 9.77 16.17
CA HIS A 142 8.37 10.65 15.22
C HIS A 142 9.10 11.81 15.89
N ALA A 143 9.13 11.87 17.22
CA ALA A 143 9.69 12.99 17.97
C ALA A 143 11.18 13.21 17.70
N GLU A 144 11.94 12.14 17.48
CA GLU A 144 13.40 12.17 17.27
C GLU A 144 13.78 12.14 15.78
N ARG A 145 12.80 12.18 14.86
CA ARG A 145 13.06 12.09 13.42
C ARG A 145 13.36 13.48 12.85
N ASP A 146 14.56 13.65 12.29
CA ASP A 146 14.92 14.85 11.53
C ASP A 146 14.42 14.75 10.07
N VAL A 147 13.13 15.01 9.88
CA VAL A 147 12.43 14.82 8.60
C VAL A 147 11.56 16.03 8.28
N VAL A 148 11.59 16.45 7.02
CA VAL A 148 10.64 17.44 6.49
C VAL A 148 9.29 16.79 6.19
N TRP A 149 8.28 17.16 6.96
CA TRP A 149 6.92 16.66 6.80
C TRP A 149 6.11 17.52 5.82
N SER A 150 5.74 16.93 4.69
CA SER A 150 4.97 17.55 3.61
C SER A 150 3.59 16.91 3.47
N ILE A 151 2.75 17.18 4.46
CA ILE A 151 1.36 16.73 4.47
C ILE A 151 0.47 17.73 3.73
N ALA A 152 -0.43 17.22 2.89
CA ALA A 152 -1.36 18.06 2.12
C ALA A 152 -2.32 18.83 3.04
N ALA A 153 -2.44 20.13 2.82
CA ALA A 153 -3.36 20.98 3.56
C ALA A 153 -4.78 20.83 3.00
N ARG A 154 -5.79 20.82 3.89
CA ARG A 154 -7.19 20.84 3.45
C ARG A 154 -7.49 22.20 2.79
N PRO A 155 -8.21 22.25 1.66
CA PRO A 155 -8.54 23.51 0.99
C PRO A 155 -9.22 24.55 1.89
N SER A 156 -10.01 24.11 2.87
CA SER A 156 -10.66 25.00 3.85
C SER A 156 -9.67 25.82 4.68
N SER A 157 -8.46 25.31 4.93
CA SER A 157 -7.45 25.95 5.80
C SER A 157 -6.83 27.23 5.24
N TYR A 158 -6.92 27.46 3.92
CA TYR A 158 -6.32 28.64 3.29
C TYR A 158 -7.29 29.43 2.42
N LYS A 159 -8.52 28.95 2.19
CA LYS A 159 -9.57 29.67 1.46
C LYS A 159 -9.94 31.04 2.05
N HIS A 160 -9.79 31.22 3.36
CA HIS A 160 -10.08 32.48 4.06
C HIS A 160 -9.19 33.67 3.65
N HIS A 161 -8.05 33.46 2.98
CA HIS A 161 -7.16 34.54 2.57
C HIS A 161 -7.65 35.33 1.34
N GLY A 162 -8.77 34.93 0.72
CA GLY A 162 -9.27 35.51 -0.54
C GLY A 162 -8.49 35.00 -1.75
N LYS A 163 -9.16 34.76 -2.89
CA LYS A 163 -8.54 34.13 -4.07
C LYS A 163 -7.46 34.99 -4.73
N ASP A 164 -7.61 36.31 -4.63
CA ASP A 164 -6.70 37.29 -5.24
C ASP A 164 -5.47 37.59 -4.38
N SER A 165 -5.46 37.11 -3.13
CA SER A 165 -4.31 37.27 -2.24
C SER A 165 -3.09 36.50 -2.76
N VAL A 166 -1.93 37.15 -2.69
CA VAL A 166 -0.63 36.54 -3.00
C VAL A 166 -0.41 35.29 -2.15
N LEU A 167 -0.79 35.33 -0.86
CA LEU A 167 -0.65 34.20 0.06
C LEU A 167 -1.49 32.99 -0.40
N TYR A 168 -2.71 33.22 -0.87
CA TYR A 168 -3.55 32.15 -1.41
C TYR A 168 -2.93 31.53 -2.67
N ARG A 169 -2.43 32.36 -3.59
CA ARG A 169 -1.78 31.90 -4.83
C ARG A 169 -0.52 31.08 -4.55
N VAL A 170 0.31 31.52 -3.62
CA VAL A 170 1.53 30.80 -3.21
C VAL A 170 1.17 29.47 -2.55
N LYS A 171 0.25 29.46 -1.57
CA LYS A 171 -0.21 28.22 -0.94
C LYS A 171 -0.77 27.23 -1.97
N ARG A 172 -1.56 27.70 -2.93
CA ARG A 172 -2.07 26.86 -4.03
C ARG A 172 -0.96 26.23 -4.86
N LYS A 173 0.10 26.97 -5.19
CA LYS A 173 1.24 26.43 -5.95
C LYS A 173 1.98 25.35 -5.14
N VAL A 174 2.17 25.57 -3.84
CA VAL A 174 2.78 24.57 -2.93
C VAL A 174 1.92 23.30 -2.87
N GLU A 175 0.62 23.42 -2.64
CA GLU A 175 -0.29 22.27 -2.58
C GLU A 175 -0.41 21.55 -3.93
N TYR A 176 -0.31 22.27 -5.05
CA TYR A 176 -0.24 21.65 -6.37
C TYR A 176 1.05 20.83 -6.55
N ALA A 177 2.20 21.36 -6.14
CA ALA A 177 3.47 20.63 -6.18
C ALA A 177 3.43 19.36 -5.30
N LYS A 178 2.87 19.45 -4.08
CA LYS A 178 2.63 18.28 -3.22
C LYS A 178 1.76 17.22 -3.92
N ALA A 179 0.68 17.65 -4.57
CA ALA A 179 -0.20 16.74 -5.30
C ALA A 179 0.49 16.07 -6.51
N GLN A 180 1.38 16.78 -7.21
CA GLN A 180 2.19 16.20 -8.30
C GLN A 180 3.11 15.10 -7.79
N LEU A 181 3.78 15.32 -6.65
CA LEU A 181 4.61 14.28 -6.03
C LEU A 181 3.76 13.07 -5.65
N ARG A 182 2.63 13.32 -4.99
CA ARG A 182 1.69 12.28 -4.54
C ARG A 182 1.13 11.44 -5.69
N ALA A 183 1.01 11.99 -6.90
CA ALA A 183 0.51 11.24 -8.06
C ALA A 183 1.34 9.98 -8.36
N LYS A 184 2.62 9.93 -7.96
CA LYS A 184 3.47 8.74 -8.13
C LYS A 184 2.91 7.51 -7.40
N VAL A 185 2.30 7.70 -6.23
CA VAL A 185 1.68 6.61 -5.43
C VAL A 185 0.47 5.98 -6.12
N GLU A 186 -0.15 6.71 -7.06
CA GLU A 186 -1.29 6.20 -7.82
C GLU A 186 -0.87 5.08 -8.77
N HIS A 187 0.39 5.04 -9.20
CA HIS A 187 0.89 4.02 -10.13
C HIS A 187 0.88 2.61 -9.52
N PRO A 188 1.50 2.34 -8.34
CA PRO A 188 1.35 1.05 -7.67
C PRO A 188 -0.12 0.63 -7.48
N PHE A 189 -0.98 1.54 -6.98
CA PHE A 189 -2.39 1.23 -6.79
C PHE A 189 -3.12 0.92 -8.11
N GLN A 190 -2.79 1.61 -9.19
CA GLN A 190 -3.34 1.34 -10.52
C GLN A 190 -2.93 -0.06 -10.99
N VAL A 191 -1.67 -0.46 -10.82
CA VAL A 191 -1.21 -1.81 -11.18
C VAL A 191 -2.01 -2.85 -10.39
N ILE A 192 -2.13 -2.70 -9.07
CA ILE A 192 -2.88 -3.64 -8.22
C ILE A 192 -4.36 -3.72 -8.60
N LYS A 193 -5.05 -2.57 -8.67
CA LYS A 193 -6.52 -2.55 -8.81
C LYS A 193 -7.00 -2.78 -10.23
N VAL A 194 -6.22 -2.34 -11.23
CA VAL A 194 -6.62 -2.37 -12.63
C VAL A 194 -5.92 -3.51 -13.35
N ARG A 195 -4.58 -3.53 -13.39
CA ARG A 195 -3.84 -4.53 -14.16
C ARG A 195 -3.93 -5.92 -13.54
N PHE A 196 -3.79 -6.02 -12.22
CA PHE A 196 -3.92 -7.29 -11.50
C PHE A 196 -5.37 -7.60 -11.07
N ASN A 197 -6.31 -6.68 -11.35
CA ASN A 197 -7.73 -6.82 -11.01
C ASN A 197 -7.97 -7.19 -9.52
N HIS A 198 -7.12 -6.70 -8.62
CA HIS A 198 -7.23 -6.94 -7.19
C HIS A 198 -8.11 -5.87 -6.53
N ARG A 199 -9.43 -6.00 -6.70
CA ARG A 199 -10.42 -5.06 -6.13
C ARG A 199 -11.07 -5.53 -4.84
N LYS A 200 -10.92 -6.82 -4.53
CA LYS A 200 -11.49 -7.47 -3.33
C LYS A 200 -10.46 -8.42 -2.73
N VAL A 201 -10.46 -8.50 -1.41
CA VAL A 201 -9.68 -9.49 -0.65
C VAL A 201 -10.05 -10.91 -1.09
N ARG A 202 -9.08 -11.82 -1.07
CA ARG A 202 -9.26 -13.20 -1.54
C ARG A 202 -9.33 -14.20 -0.40
N TYR A 203 -8.81 -13.83 0.75
CA TYR A 203 -8.73 -14.69 1.92
C TYR A 203 -9.56 -14.13 3.07
N ARG A 204 -9.81 -14.98 4.08
CA ARG A 204 -10.38 -14.58 5.36
C ARG A 204 -9.23 -14.27 6.33
N GLY A 205 -9.36 -13.19 7.09
CA GLY A 205 -8.34 -12.68 8.02
C GLY A 205 -7.37 -11.69 7.37
N LEU A 206 -6.86 -10.75 8.16
CA LEU A 206 -5.95 -9.69 7.72
C LEU A 206 -4.57 -10.24 7.35
N GLU A 207 -4.06 -11.20 8.13
CA GLU A 207 -2.72 -11.76 7.96
C GLU A 207 -2.51 -12.30 6.52
N LYS A 208 -3.41 -13.18 6.07
CA LYS A 208 -3.33 -13.81 4.74
C LYS A 208 -3.47 -12.81 3.60
N ASN A 209 -4.34 -11.82 3.78
CA ASN A 209 -4.50 -10.79 2.77
C ASN A 209 -3.29 -9.84 2.76
N THR A 210 -2.67 -9.57 3.91
CA THR A 210 -1.44 -8.77 4.00
C THR A 210 -0.26 -9.49 3.36
N ALA A 211 -0.10 -10.80 3.61
CA ALA A 211 0.87 -11.64 2.92
C ALA A 211 0.69 -11.57 1.39
N GLN A 212 -0.55 -11.63 0.90
CA GLN A 212 -0.83 -11.45 -0.53
C GLN A 212 -0.43 -10.06 -1.04
N LEU A 213 -0.64 -9.00 -0.25
CA LEU A 213 -0.28 -7.63 -0.64
C LEU A 213 1.22 -7.47 -0.84
N PHE A 214 2.07 -8.06 0.00
CA PHE A 214 3.53 -8.02 -0.22
C PHE A 214 3.92 -8.57 -1.60
N SER A 215 3.43 -9.76 -1.94
CA SER A 215 3.69 -10.36 -3.26
C SER A 215 3.14 -9.50 -4.41
N LEU A 216 1.95 -8.95 -4.24
CA LEU A 216 1.31 -8.10 -5.25
C LEU A 216 2.11 -6.81 -5.48
N PHE A 217 2.54 -6.12 -4.43
CA PHE A 217 3.34 -4.90 -4.56
C PHE A 217 4.75 -5.18 -5.07
N GLY A 218 5.38 -6.30 -4.68
CA GLY A 218 6.66 -6.72 -5.27
C GLY A 218 6.55 -6.94 -6.78
N LEU A 219 5.51 -7.66 -7.24
CA LEU A 219 5.24 -7.81 -8.67
C LEU A 219 4.89 -6.49 -9.36
N ALA A 220 4.18 -5.59 -8.66
CA ALA A 220 3.89 -4.25 -9.18
C ALA A 220 5.17 -3.44 -9.40
N ASN A 221 6.13 -3.53 -8.48
CA ASN A 221 7.43 -2.89 -8.64
C ASN A 221 8.15 -3.39 -9.90
N LEU A 222 8.16 -4.69 -10.19
CA LEU A 222 8.74 -5.21 -11.43
C LEU A 222 8.03 -4.66 -12.69
N VAL A 223 6.70 -4.54 -12.65
CA VAL A 223 5.93 -3.95 -13.77
C VAL A 223 6.28 -2.47 -13.98
N LEU A 224 6.47 -1.71 -12.90
CA LEU A 224 6.83 -0.29 -12.95
C LEU A 224 8.30 -0.09 -13.35
N ALA A 225 9.20 -0.90 -12.79
CA ALA A 225 10.63 -0.88 -13.04
C ALA A 225 11.03 -1.36 -14.44
N LYS A 226 10.14 -2.09 -15.15
CA LYS A 226 10.41 -2.66 -16.48
C LYS A 226 11.10 -1.69 -17.44
N ARG A 227 10.67 -0.43 -17.50
CA ARG A 227 11.26 0.58 -18.41
C ARG A 227 12.68 1.00 -18.03
N TYR A 228 13.01 0.94 -16.75
CA TYR A 228 14.35 1.25 -16.24
C TYR A 228 15.29 0.06 -16.48
N LEU A 229 14.83 -1.14 -16.18
CA LEU A 229 15.60 -2.38 -16.40
C LEU A 229 15.89 -2.63 -17.89
N GLN A 230 14.97 -2.26 -18.78
CA GLN A 230 15.20 -2.36 -20.23
C GLN A 230 16.20 -1.32 -20.77
N ARG A 231 16.43 -0.21 -20.04
CA ARG A 231 17.38 0.84 -20.44
C ARG A 231 18.80 0.57 -19.96
N THR A 232 18.97 -0.16 -18.86
CA THR A 232 20.30 -0.51 -18.32
C THR A 232 20.89 -1.77 -18.96
N ALA A 233 20.07 -2.56 -19.66
CA ALA A 233 20.48 -3.80 -20.33
C ALA A 233 20.92 -3.62 -21.80
N GLY A 234 20.96 -2.38 -22.31
CA GLY A 234 21.42 -2.04 -23.67
C GLY A 234 22.47 -0.96 -23.62
#